data_AF-A0A7S1IFN0-F1
#
_entry.id   AF-A0A7S1IFN0-F1
#
_cell.length_a   1.000
_cell.length_b   1.000
_cell.length_c   1.000
_cell.angle_alpha   90.00
_cell.angle_beta   90.00
_cell.angle_gamma   90.00
#
_symmetry.space_group_name_H-M   'P 1'
#
loop_
_entity.id
_entity.type
_entity.pdbx_description
1 polymer ?
#
loop_
_entity_poly.entity_id
_entity_poly.type
_entity_poly.pdbx_seq_one_letter_code
_entity_poly.pdbx_strand_id
1 'polypeptide(L)'
;EIQAMALQGQTVLMVGYEMLRTGPTQQPFPAQMPQDEDLTCIALLGLQAPLKTEVCNVVNHLQSAGTIVRMTTGDSIVTATHVAAQCGIYSATSGDMALEGPKFRQ
;
A
#
# COMPACT_ATOMS: atom_id res chain seq x y z
N GLU A 1 -0.83 -10.01 11.28
CA GLU A 1 0.23 -9.03 10.96
C GLU A 1 0.04 -8.26 9.65
N ILE A 2 0.12 -8.87 8.45
CA ILE A 2 0.03 -8.11 7.16
C ILE A 2 -1.23 -7.23 7.08
N GLN A 3 -2.40 -7.78 7.38
CA GLN A 3 -3.66 -7.01 7.39
C GLN A 3 -3.65 -5.88 8.43
N ALA A 4 -3.03 -6.09 9.59
CA ALA A 4 -2.94 -5.07 10.64
C ALA A 4 -2.04 -3.90 10.19
N MET A 5 -0.90 -4.19 9.54
CA MET A 5 -0.02 -3.18 8.95
C MET A 5 -0.73 -2.42 7.83
N ALA A 6 -1.46 -3.12 6.95
CA ALA A 6 -2.23 -2.49 5.88
C ALA A 6 -3.33 -1.57 6.41
N LEU A 7 -4.03 -1.96 7.48
CA LEU A 7 -5.04 -1.13 8.15
C LEU A 7 -4.45 0.12 8.82
N GLN A 8 -3.15 0.15 9.07
CA GLN A 8 -2.40 1.34 9.53
C GLN A 8 -1.85 2.20 8.38
N GLY A 9 -2.22 1.88 7.13
CA GLY A 9 -1.77 2.60 5.95
C GLY A 9 -0.31 2.33 5.57
N GLN A 10 0.25 1.20 6.01
CA GLN A 10 1.63 0.83 5.71
C GLN A 10 1.71 -0.02 4.44
N THR A 11 2.70 0.26 3.59
CA THR A 11 3.11 -0.64 2.52
C THR A 11 3.91 -1.78 3.16
N VAL A 12 3.49 -3.02 2.92
CA VAL A 12 4.16 -4.20 3.51
C VAL A 12 5.16 -4.77 2.51
N LEU A 13 6.42 -4.84 2.91
CA LEU A 13 7.48 -5.52 2.19
C LEU A 13 7.86 -6.81 2.92
N MET A 14 7.84 -7.94 2.22
CA MET A 14 8.36 -9.21 2.75
C MET A 14 9.83 -9.37 2.36
N VAL A 15 10.66 -9.74 3.34
CA VAL A 15 12.07 -10.05 3.13
C VAL A 15 12.26 -11.55 3.36
N GLY A 16 12.69 -12.25 2.33
CA GLY A 16 12.98 -13.68 2.37
C GLY A 16 14.34 -14.00 1.76
N TYR A 17 14.83 -15.20 2.03
CA TYR A 17 16.04 -15.74 1.42
C TYR A 17 15.84 -17.19 1.02
N GLU A 18 16.63 -17.63 0.06
CA GLU A 18 16.83 -19.03 -0.27
C GLU A 18 18.34 -19.32 -0.19
N MET A 19 18.69 -20.48 0.36
CA MET A 19 20.09 -20.93 0.38
C MET A 19 20.42 -21.64 -0.92
N LEU A 20 21.07 -20.92 -1.83
CA LEU A 20 21.58 -21.50 -3.06
C LEU A 20 22.74 -22.47 -2.74
N ARG A 21 22.55 -23.75 -3.02
CA ARG A 21 23.62 -24.75 -2.92
C ARG A 21 24.43 -24.73 -4.22
N THR A 22 25.55 -24.03 -4.21
CA THR A 22 26.48 -24.02 -5.35
C THR A 22 27.64 -25.00 -5.13
N GLY A 23 27.89 -25.85 -6.13
CA GLY A 23 29.14 -26.63 -6.20
C GLY A 23 30.33 -25.76 -6.63
N PRO A 24 31.59 -26.22 -6.46
CA PRO A 24 32.80 -25.43 -6.74
C PRO A 24 32.94 -24.97 -8.21
N THR A 25 32.18 -25.55 -9.14
CA THR A 25 32.17 -25.22 -10.57
C THR A 25 30.92 -24.48 -11.05
N GLN A 26 29.96 -24.18 -10.15
CA GLN A 26 28.76 -23.43 -10.53
C GLN A 26 28.96 -21.92 -10.39
N GLN A 27 28.32 -21.16 -11.28
CA GLN A 27 28.33 -19.70 -11.21
C GLN A 27 27.76 -19.25 -9.84
N PRO A 28 28.42 -18.29 -9.16
CA PRO A 28 28.02 -17.86 -7.81
C PRO A 28 26.66 -17.18 -7.76
N PHE A 29 26.13 -16.74 -8.90
CA PHE A 29 24.80 -16.17 -9.03
C PHE A 29 24.04 -16.89 -10.15
N PRO A 30 22.78 -17.27 -9.91
CA PRO A 30 21.96 -17.89 -10.93
C PRO A 30 21.65 -16.88 -12.05
N ALA A 31 21.62 -17.34 -13.30
CA ALA A 31 21.33 -16.50 -14.46
C ALA A 31 19.86 -16.03 -14.51
N GLN A 32 19.00 -16.65 -13.71
CA GLN A 32 17.59 -16.33 -13.54
C GLN A 32 17.31 -16.16 -12.06
N MET A 33 16.42 -15.23 -11.71
CA MET A 33 15.98 -15.12 -10.31
C MET A 33 15.33 -16.44 -9.87
N PRO A 34 15.53 -16.86 -8.61
CA PRO A 34 14.83 -18.02 -8.08
C PRO A 34 13.32 -17.83 -8.25
N GLN A 35 12.62 -18.91 -8.60
CA GLN A 35 11.16 -18.88 -8.56
C GLN A 35 10.71 -18.72 -7.10
N ASP A 36 9.58 -18.06 -6.85
CA ASP A 36 9.08 -17.78 -5.48
C ASP A 36 8.71 -19.04 -4.68
N GLU A 37 8.97 -20.22 -5.23
CA GLU A 37 8.76 -21.53 -4.63
C GLU A 37 10.06 -21.88 -3.86
N ASP A 38 10.06 -21.74 -2.52
CA ASP A 38 11.13 -22.08 -1.55
C ASP A 38 11.87 -20.92 -0.85
N LEU A 39 11.29 -19.71 -0.81
CA LEU A 39 11.79 -18.64 0.06
C LEU A 39 11.47 -18.88 1.54
N THR A 40 12.47 -18.73 2.41
CA THR A 40 12.27 -18.62 3.87
C THR A 40 12.06 -17.16 4.24
N CYS A 41 10.87 -16.84 4.76
CA CYS A 41 10.55 -15.50 5.25
C CYS A 41 11.38 -15.16 6.51
N ILE A 42 12.10 -14.03 6.48
CA ILE A 42 12.87 -13.51 7.61
C ILE A 42 12.06 -12.45 8.34
N ALA A 43 11.42 -11.54 7.60
CA ALA A 43 10.75 -10.39 8.17
C ALA A 43 9.63 -9.84 7.28
N LEU A 44 8.67 -9.18 7.93
CA LEU A 44 7.72 -8.27 7.30
C LEU A 44 8.05 -6.85 7.76
N LEU A 45 8.24 -5.93 6.81
CA LEU A 45 8.51 -4.53 7.06
C LEU A 45 7.27 -3.71 6.69
N GLY A 46 6.72 -2.99 7.67
CA GLY A 46 5.67 -2.00 7.45
C GLY A 46 6.30 -0.64 7.18
N LEU A 47 6.16 -0.15 5.96
CA LEU A 47 6.71 1.14 5.53
C LEU A 47 5.58 2.17 5.51
N GLN A 48 5.71 3.20 6.35
CA GLN A 48 4.73 4.28 6.40
C GLN A 48 5.25 5.51 5.64
N ALA A 49 4.49 5.94 4.64
CA ALA A 49 4.71 7.24 4.01
C ALA A 49 3.87 8.29 4.76
N PRO A 50 4.48 9.18 5.56
CA PRO A 50 3.72 10.18 6.30
C PRO A 50 2.99 11.10 5.32
N LEU A 51 1.73 11.41 5.64
CA LEU A 51 0.98 12.38 4.87
C LEU A 51 1.60 13.77 5.04
N LYS A 52 1.78 14.46 3.93
CA LYS A 52 2.20 15.86 3.95
C LYS A 52 1.06 16.69 4.52
N THR A 53 1.29 17.35 5.66
CA THR A 53 0.27 18.14 6.37
C THR A 53 -0.33 19.23 5.48
N GLU A 54 0.48 19.82 4.60
CA GLU A 54 0.04 20.81 3.60
C GLU A 54 -1.08 20.30 2.69
N VAL A 55 -1.05 19.00 2.33
CA VAL A 55 -2.08 18.39 1.46
C VAL A 55 -3.42 18.34 2.18
N CYS A 56 -3.43 17.92 3.45
CA CYS A 56 -4.66 17.86 4.26
C CYS A 56 -5.26 19.26 4.45
N ASN A 57 -4.42 20.27 4.67
CA ASN A 57 -4.86 21.65 4.81
C ASN A 57 -5.51 22.19 3.53
N VAL A 58 -4.94 21.90 2.37
CA VAL A 58 -5.51 22.30 1.07
C VAL A 58 -6.86 21.61 0.84
N VAL A 59 -6.96 20.30 1.13
CA VAL A 59 -8.21 19.55 1.04
C VAL A 59 -9.29 20.21 1.92
N ASN A 60 -8.98 20.48 3.18
CA ASN A 60 -9.92 21.14 4.09
C ASN A 60 -10.34 22.52 3.60
N HIS A 61 -9.41 23.30 3.06
CA HIS A 61 -9.70 24.62 2.52
C HIS A 61 -10.67 24.54 1.33
N LEU A 62 -10.40 23.65 0.36
CA LEU A 62 -11.26 23.41 -0.80
C LEU A 62 -12.66 22.96 -0.39
N GLN A 63 -12.75 22.02 0.56
CA GLN A 63 -14.04 21.55 1.07
C GLN A 63 -14.82 22.65 1.78
N SER A 64 -14.15 23.48 2.60
CA SER A 64 -14.78 24.63 3.27
C SER A 64 -15.29 25.70 2.29
N ALA A 65 -14.66 25.79 1.11
CA ALA A 65 -15.10 26.64 0.00
C ALA A 65 -16.22 26.01 -0.85
N GLY A 66 -16.75 24.84 -0.47
CA GLY A 66 -17.84 24.16 -1.17
C GLY A 66 -17.39 23.28 -2.34
N THR A 67 -16.08 23.05 -2.50
CA THR A 67 -15.55 22.15 -3.55
C THR A 67 -15.49 20.71 -3.04
N ILE A 68 -16.04 19.78 -3.80
CA ILE A 68 -15.96 18.34 -3.48
C ILE A 68 -14.64 17.78 -3.97
N VAL A 69 -13.81 17.32 -3.03
CA VAL A 69 -12.54 16.64 -3.33
C VAL A 69 -12.80 15.14 -3.50
N ARG A 70 -12.23 14.53 -4.54
CA ARG A 70 -12.29 13.08 -4.79
C ARG A 70 -10.89 12.52 -4.96
N MET A 71 -10.61 11.38 -4.34
CA MET A 71 -9.33 10.68 -4.46
C MET A 71 -9.41 9.61 -5.54
N THR A 72 -8.40 9.57 -6.42
CA THR A 72 -8.14 8.46 -7.33
C THR A 72 -6.72 7.98 -7.09
N THR A 73 -6.52 6.69 -6.85
CA THR A 73 -5.20 6.09 -6.62
C THR A 73 -5.12 4.69 -7.25
N GLY A 74 -3.90 4.21 -7.46
CA GLY A 74 -3.60 2.82 -7.82
C GLY A 74 -3.44 1.89 -6.61
N ASP A 75 -3.54 2.41 -5.38
CA ASP A 75 -3.42 1.63 -4.16
C ASP A 75 -4.62 0.70 -3.92
N SER A 76 -4.45 -0.28 -3.03
CA SER A 76 -5.55 -1.12 -2.58
C SER A 76 -6.65 -0.30 -1.90
N ILE A 77 -7.90 -0.75 -1.96
CA ILE A 77 -9.03 -0.02 -1.36
C ILE A 77 -8.86 0.20 0.15
N VAL A 78 -8.21 -0.75 0.84
CA VAL A 78 -7.93 -0.64 2.29
C VAL A 78 -6.96 0.51 2.56
N THR A 79 -5.88 0.60 1.80
CA THR A 79 -4.89 1.68 1.93
C THR A 79 -5.50 3.03 1.52
N ALA A 80 -6.22 3.07 0.40
CA ALA A 80 -6.82 4.29 -0.14
C ALA A 80 -7.84 4.91 0.83
N THR A 81 -8.74 4.09 1.40
CA THR A 81 -9.74 4.57 2.37
C THR A 81 -9.11 5.06 3.66
N HIS A 82 -8.06 4.40 4.15
CA HIS A 82 -7.31 4.86 5.31
C HIS A 82 -6.69 6.25 5.09
N VAL A 83 -5.98 6.42 3.97
CA VAL A 83 -5.34 7.71 3.61
C VAL A 83 -6.38 8.80 3.36
N ALA A 84 -7.47 8.47 2.66
CA ALA A 84 -8.56 9.41 2.40
C ALA A 84 -9.24 9.86 3.70
N ALA A 85 -9.42 8.97 4.67
CA ALA A 85 -9.97 9.32 5.99
C ALA A 85 -9.06 10.27 6.77
N GLN A 86 -7.74 10.02 6.77
CA GLN A 86 -6.78 10.91 7.42
C GLN A 86 -6.75 12.32 6.80
N CYS A 87 -6.96 12.43 5.49
CA CYS A 87 -7.06 13.71 4.77
C CYS A 87 -8.44 14.38 4.87
N GLY A 88 -9.44 13.74 5.49
CA GLY A 88 -10.82 14.23 5.53
C GLY A 88 -11.57 14.17 4.19
N ILE A 89 -11.12 13.33 3.27
CA ILE A 89 -11.76 13.09 1.95
C ILE A 89 -12.84 12.00 2.05
N TYR A 90 -12.71 11.08 3.02
CA TYR A 90 -13.58 9.91 3.16
C TYR A 90 -14.00 9.70 4.62
N SER A 91 -15.27 9.40 4.85
CA SER A 91 -15.83 9.06 6.15
C SER A 91 -16.88 7.95 6.00
N ALA A 92 -16.57 6.78 6.55
CA ALA A 92 -17.50 5.65 6.57
C ALA A 92 -18.80 5.95 7.34
N THR A 93 -18.76 6.85 8.32
CA THR A 93 -19.94 7.26 9.10
C THR A 93 -20.79 8.31 8.39
N SER A 94 -20.22 9.03 7.42
CA SER A 94 -20.91 10.07 6.66
C SER A 94 -21.62 9.53 5.40
N GLY A 95 -21.50 8.23 5.13
CA GLY A 95 -22.09 7.58 3.95
C GLY A 95 -21.24 7.67 2.69
N ASP A 96 -19.96 8.03 2.80
CA ASP A 96 -19.05 8.10 1.65
C ASP A 96 -18.79 6.69 1.07
N MET A 97 -18.57 6.65 -0.25
CA MET A 97 -18.35 5.41 -0.99
C MET A 97 -16.92 5.34 -1.52
N ALA A 98 -16.28 4.17 -1.36
CA ALA A 98 -15.04 3.82 -2.02
C ALA A 98 -15.27 2.64 -2.97
N LEU A 99 -14.63 2.69 -4.14
CA LEU A 99 -14.82 1.71 -5.21
C LEU A 99 -13.46 1.22 -5.70
N GLU A 100 -13.36 -0.09 -5.95
CA GLU A 100 -12.22 -0.64 -6.69
C GLU A 100 -12.40 -0.40 -8.19
N GLY A 101 -11.27 -0.28 -8.89
CA GLY A 101 -11.25 -0.03 -10.33
C GLY A 101 -12.15 -0.97 -11.17
N PRO A 102 -12.16 -2.30 -10.94
CA PRO A 102 -13.05 -3.21 -11.67
C PRO A 102 -14.53 -2.91 -11.48
N LYS A 103 -14.97 -2.51 -10.27
CA LYS A 103 -16.37 -2.15 -10.00
C LYS A 103 -16.74 -0.79 -10.60
N PHE A 104 -15.80 0.16 -10.62
CA PHE A 104 -16.02 1.48 -11.19
C PHE A 104 -16.15 1.49 -12.72
N ARG A 105 -15.56 0.49 -13.40
CA ARG A 105 -15.57 0.38 -14.87
C ARG A 105 -16.75 -0.41 -15.44
N GLN A 106 -17.61 -0.98 -14.59
CA GLN A 106 -18.85 -1.65 -15.00
C GLN A 106 -19.98 -0.64 -15.10
#